data_AF-A0A419ABC0-F1
#
_entry.id   AF-A0A419ABC0-F1
#
_cell.length_a   1.000
_cell.length_b   1.000
_cell.length_c   1.000
_cell.angle_alpha   90.00
_cell.angle_beta   90.00
_cell.angle_gamma   90.00
#
_symmetry.space_group_name_H-M   'P 1'
#
loop_
_entity.id
_entity.type
_entity.pdbx_description
1 polymer ?
#
loop_
_entity_poly.entity_id
_entity_poly.type
_entity_poly.pdbx_seq_one_letter_code
_entity_poly.pdbx_strand_id
1 'polypeptide(L)' 'MSAQFKQCFGVSIFGYLRRRRLEAARELLRREDDSVARIGYRVGFDSPAAFSTAYKRQFGHSPSQETRLAPLRR' A
#
# COMPACT_ATOMS: atom_id res chain seq x y z
N MET A 1 -0.76 -0.85 24.12
CA MET A 1 -2.22 -0.72 23.95
C MET A 1 -2.81 -2.01 23.36
N SER A 2 -3.50 -2.74 24.25
CA SER A 2 -4.53 -3.78 24.10
C SER A 2 -4.59 -4.66 22.84
N ALA A 3 -4.26 -5.94 23.02
CA ALA A 3 -4.70 -7.05 22.17
C ALA A 3 -6.23 -7.28 22.19
N GLN A 4 -6.97 -6.63 23.11
CA GLN A 4 -8.42 -6.80 23.31
C GLN A 4 -9.33 -5.94 22.40
N PHE A 5 -8.80 -5.06 21.54
CA PHE A 5 -9.60 -4.31 20.55
C PHE A 5 -9.77 -5.05 19.20
N LYS A 6 -9.16 -6.23 19.05
CA LYS A 6 -8.92 -6.88 17.76
C LYS A 6 -10.04 -7.77 17.22
N GLN A 7 -10.97 -8.26 18.06
CA GLN A 7 -11.76 -9.44 17.66
C GLN A 7 -13.03 -9.20 16.84
N CYS A 8 -13.69 -8.03 16.93
CA CYS A 8 -14.87 -7.74 16.07
C CYS A 8 -14.70 -6.48 15.21
N PHE A 9 -14.07 -5.42 15.72
CA PHE A 9 -13.85 -4.16 14.99
C PHE A 9 -12.42 -4.02 14.44
N GLY A 10 -11.42 -4.63 15.08
CA GLY A 10 -10.04 -4.56 14.65
C GLY A 10 -9.80 -5.19 13.28
N VAL A 11 -10.35 -6.37 13.00
CA VAL A 11 -10.09 -7.05 11.71
C VAL A 11 -10.58 -6.24 10.52
N SER A 12 -11.76 -5.60 10.62
CA SER A 12 -12.31 -4.78 9.53
C SER A 12 -11.66 -3.40 9.46
N ILE A 13 -11.38 -2.73 10.57
CA ILE A 13 -10.72 -1.41 10.58
C ILE A 13 -9.27 -1.52 10.12
N PHE A 14 -8.50 -2.52 10.60
CA PHE A 14 -7.13 -2.73 10.12
C PHE A 14 -7.13 -3.13 8.64
N GLY A 15 -8.09 -3.95 8.19
CA GLY A 15 -8.27 -4.28 6.78
C GLY A 15 -8.63 -3.06 5.94
N TYR A 16 -9.55 -2.22 6.41
CA TYR A 16 -9.97 -0.98 5.78
C TYR A 16 -8.82 0.03 5.71
N LEU A 17 -8.12 0.27 6.81
CA LEU A 17 -6.95 1.14 6.86
C LEU A 17 -5.84 0.65 5.95
N ARG A 18 -5.57 -0.66 5.93
CA ARG A 18 -4.60 -1.26 5.00
C ARG A 18 -5.02 -1.01 3.56
N ARG A 19 -6.29 -1.22 3.22
CA ARG A 19 -6.82 -0.96 1.88
C ARG A 19 -6.68 0.52 1.51
N ARG A 20 -7.05 1.45 2.40
CA ARG A 20 -6.92 2.90 2.17
C ARG A 20 -5.45 3.32 1.99
N ARG A 21 -4.52 2.76 2.76
CA ARG A 21 -3.07 2.98 2.58
C ARG A 21 -2.59 2.49 1.22
N LEU A 22 -3.04 1.32 0.79
CA LEU A 22 -2.68 0.74 -0.52
C LEU A 22 -3.29 1.53 -1.69
N GLU A 23 -4.52 2.05 -1.55
CA GLU A 23 -5.14 2.96 -2.52
C GLU A 23 -4.35 4.26 -2.65
N ALA A 24 -3.97 4.90 -1.54
CA ALA A 24 -3.11 6.08 -1.57
C ALA A 24 -1.75 5.80 -2.21
N ALA A 25 -1.14 4.64 -1.90
CA ALA A 25 0.12 4.23 -2.50
C ALA A 25 0.03 4.10 -4.03
N ARG A 26 -1.09 3.58 -4.54
CA ARG A 26 -1.35 3.46 -5.97
C ARG A 26 -1.42 4.80 -6.67
N GLU A 27 -2.04 5.80 -6.04
CA GLU A 27 -2.07 7.17 -6.57
C GLU A 27 -0.65 7.78 -6.62
N LEU A 28 0.14 7.59 -5.57
CA LEU A 28 1.52 8.05 -5.51
C LEU A 28 2.39 7.38 -6.58
N LEU A 29 2.28 6.06 -6.76
CA LEU A 29 3.04 5.30 -7.77
C LEU A 29 2.78 5.76 -9.21
N ARG A 30 1.58 6.32 -9.46
CA ARG A 30 1.15 6.82 -10.77
C ARG A 30 1.57 8.28 -11.01
N ARG A 31 1.68 9.07 -9.96
CA ARG A 31 1.90 10.52 -10.05
C ARG A 31 3.33 10.95 -9.76
N GLU A 32 4.02 10.27 -8.84
CA GLU A 32 5.36 10.65 -8.38
C GLU A 32 6.44 9.78 -9.01
N ASP A 33 7.62 10.38 -9.22
CA ASP A 33 8.85 9.65 -9.55
C ASP A 33 9.62 9.27 -8.28
N ASP A 34 8.89 8.71 -7.31
CA ASP A 34 9.46 8.23 -6.06
C ASP A 34 9.64 6.70 -6.11
N SER A 35 10.64 6.21 -5.39
CA SER A 35 10.93 4.79 -5.33
C SER A 35 9.78 4.03 -4.64
N VAL A 36 9.49 2.83 -5.13
CA VAL A 36 8.50 1.90 -4.52
C VAL A 36 8.74 1.73 -3.01
N ALA A 37 10.01 1.68 -2.59
CA ALA A 37 10.39 1.55 -1.19
C ALA A 37 9.96 2.78 -0.37
N ARG A 38 10.24 3.98 -0.87
CA ARG A 38 9.90 5.23 -0.19
C ARG A 38 8.39 5.47 -0.11
N ILE A 39 7.66 5.11 -1.16
CA ILE A 39 6.19 5.12 -1.14
C ILE A 39 5.66 4.15 -0.07
N GLY A 40 6.23 2.95 0.03
CA GLY A 40 5.88 1.96 1.05
C GLY A 40 6.03 2.50 2.48
N TYR A 41 7.15 3.18 2.77
CA TYR A 41 7.33 3.83 4.06
C TYR A 41 6.38 5.00 4.27
N ARG A 42 6.17 5.85 3.26
CA ARG A 42 5.31 7.05 3.33
C ARG A 42 3.85 6.68 3.63
N VAL A 43 3.36 5.54 3.15
CA VAL A 43 1.99 5.06 3.42
C VAL A 43 1.90 4.19 4.69
N GLY A 44 2.98 4.09 5.46
CA GLY A 44 2.98 3.51 6.81
C GLY A 44 3.17 1.98 6.86
N PHE A 45 3.99 1.42 5.96
CA PHE A 45 4.50 0.05 6.10
C PHE A 45 5.89 0.05 6.72
N ASP A 46 6.15 -0.94 7.57
CA ASP A 46 7.45 -1.10 8.25
C ASP A 46 8.55 -1.61 7.31
N SER A 47 8.19 -2.17 6.16
CA SER A 47 9.17 -2.57 5.13
C SER A 47 8.60 -2.54 3.71
N PRO A 48 9.46 -2.27 2.69
CA PRO A 48 9.10 -2.33 1.28
C PRO A 48 8.62 -3.71 0.83
N ALA A 49 9.14 -4.78 1.45
CA ALA A 49 8.73 -6.15 1.16
C ALA A 49 7.30 -6.45 1.65
N ALA A 50 6.96 -6.00 2.87
CA ALA A 50 5.60 -6.11 3.40
C ALA A 50 4.61 -5.29 2.57
N PHE A 51 5.00 -4.07 2.16
CA PHE A 51 4.23 -3.24 1.25
C PHE A 51 3.99 -3.95 -0.09
N SER A 52 5.04 -4.40 -0.76
CA SER A 52 4.94 -5.05 -2.08
C SER A 52 4.07 -6.30 -2.06
N THR A 53 4.18 -7.10 -1.00
CA THR A 53 3.34 -8.28 -0.79
C THR A 53 1.88 -7.92 -0.60
N ALA A 54 1.58 -6.94 0.26
CA ALA A 54 0.22 -6.48 0.51
C ALA A 54 -0.40 -5.83 -0.74
N TYR A 55 0.38 -5.02 -1.46
CA TYR A 55 -0.02 -4.36 -2.70
C TYR A 55 -0.39 -5.39 -3.77
N LYS A 56 0.49 -6.38 -4.03
CA LYS A 56 0.22 -7.44 -5.00
C LYS A 56 -1.03 -8.26 -4.66
N ARG A 57 -1.24 -8.55 -3.37
CA ARG A 57 -2.47 -9.24 -2.92
C ARG A 57 -3.73 -8.41 -3.16
N GLN A 58 -3.66 -7.08 -3.04
CA GLN A 58 -4.80 -6.19 -3.22
C GLN A 58 -5.12 -5.88 -4.68
N PHE A 59 -4.10 -5.74 -5.54
CA PHE A 59 -4.26 -5.23 -6.90
C PHE A 59 -3.89 -6.23 -8.01
N GLY A 60 -3.33 -7.39 -7.68
CA GLY A 60 -2.98 -8.45 -8.63
C GLY A 60 -1.58 -8.35 -9.24
N HIS A 61 -0.95 -7.19 -9.18
CA HIS A 61 0.40 -6.93 -9.71
C HIS A 61 1.26 -6.16 -8.72
N SER A 62 2.59 -6.17 -8.93
CA SER A 62 3.52 -5.47 -8.04
C SER A 62 3.44 -3.95 -8.19
N PRO A 63 3.81 -3.17 -7.16
CA PRO A 63 3.86 -1.72 -7.27
C PRO A 63 4.81 -1.24 -8.39
N SER A 64 5.92 -1.95 -8.64
CA SER A 64 6.80 -1.67 -9.78
C SER A 64 6.14 -1.89 -11.14
N GLN A 65 5.20 -2.84 -11.25
CA GLN A 65 4.40 -3.02 -12.45
C GLN A 65 3.40 -1.87 -12.62
N GLU A 66 2.79 -1.36 -11.54
CA GLU A 66 1.89 -0.20 -11.59
C GLU A 66 2.61 1.03 -12.18
N THR A 67 3.82 1.32 -11.71
CA THR A 67 4.63 2.44 -12.22
C THR A 67 4.88 2.35 -13.73
N ARG A 68 5.06 1.14 -14.27
CA ARG A 68 5.23 0.93 -15.72
C ARG A 68 3.94 1.02 -16.53
N LEU A 69 2.79 0.75 -15.90
CA LEU A 69 1.47 0.80 -16.52
C LEU A 69 0.86 2.21 -16.53
N ALA A 70 1.37 3.11 -15.68
CA ALA A 70 0.91 4.49 -15.65
C ALA A 70 1.27 5.19 -16.98
N PRO A 71 0.29 5.76 -17.72
CA PRO A 71 0.57 6.46 -18.96
C PRO A 71 1.51 7.64 -18.69
N LEU A 72 2.49 7.81 -19.59
CA LEU A 72 3.62 8.74 -19.57
C LEU A 72 3.48 9.89 -18.57
N ARG A 73 4.29 9.79 -17.52
CA ARG A 73 4.59 10.81 -16.51
C ARG A 73 4.94 12.11 -17.25
N ARG A 74 4.17 13.19 -17.03
CA ARG A 74 4.46 14.53 -17.58
C ARG A 74 5.70 15.12 -16.93
#